data_AF-A0A564TWN2-F1
#
_entry.id   AF-A0A564TWN2-F1
#
_cell.length_a   1.000
_cell.length_b   1.000
_cell.length_c   1.000
_cell.angle_alpha   90.00
_cell.angle_beta   90.00
_cell.angle_gamma   90.00
#
_symmetry.space_group_name_H-M   'P 1'
#
loop_
_entity.id
_entity.type
_entity.pdbx_description
1 polymer ?
#
loop_
_entity_poly.entity_id
_entity_poly.type
_entity_poly.pdbx_seq_one_letter_code
_entity_poly.pdbx_strand_id
1 'polypeptide(L)'
;MKFLKKSYAYASLFGIFLTGAFTYSMLKTFVLSEAITTVKSSSNSTSTTTAKTATNATMTDTSYQDDNISINLTTKTVSNTKVYIADITVSSSEYLKTALA
;
A
#
# COMPACT_ATOMS: atom_id res chain seq x y z
N MET A 1 -11.97 -24.94 -50.73
CA MET A 1 -11.98 -24.78 -49.27
C MET A 1 -12.86 -23.58 -48.88
N LYS A 2 -14.09 -23.81 -48.40
CA LYS A 2 -15.08 -22.77 -48.03
C LYS A 2 -14.97 -22.48 -46.52
N PHE A 3 -13.99 -21.68 -46.09
CA PHE A 3 -13.67 -21.58 -44.66
C PHE A 3 -14.37 -20.48 -43.85
N LEU A 4 -15.19 -19.62 -44.46
CA LEU A 4 -15.86 -18.55 -43.72
C LEU A 4 -17.33 -18.48 -44.15
N LYS A 5 -18.21 -19.19 -43.43
CA LYS A 5 -19.65 -18.91 -43.51
C LYS A 5 -19.85 -17.48 -42.98
N LYS A 6 -20.53 -16.63 -43.75
CA LYS A 6 -20.70 -15.18 -43.48
C LYS A 6 -21.12 -14.83 -42.03
N SER A 7 -21.75 -15.74 -41.29
CA SER A 7 -22.13 -15.56 -39.89
C SER A 7 -20.96 -15.53 -38.91
N TYR A 8 -19.87 -16.27 -39.17
CA TYR A 8 -18.73 -16.37 -38.24
C TYR A 8 -17.64 -15.34 -38.51
N ALA A 9 -17.74 -14.60 -39.62
CA ALA A 9 -16.79 -13.53 -39.93
C ALA A 9 -16.82 -12.42 -38.88
N TYR A 10 -18.02 -12.04 -38.41
CA TYR A 10 -18.18 -11.02 -37.37
C TYR A 10 -17.69 -11.50 -36.00
N ALA A 11 -17.99 -12.75 -35.64
CA ALA A 11 -17.48 -13.36 -34.41
C ALA A 11 -15.95 -13.47 -34.40
N SER A 12 -15.35 -13.82 -35.53
CA SER A 12 -13.89 -13.87 -35.69
C SER A 12 -13.25 -12.48 -35.57
N LEU A 13 -13.84 -11.47 -36.23
CA LEU A 13 -13.35 -10.09 -36.16
C LEU A 13 -13.46 -9.50 -34.74
N PHE A 14 -14.58 -9.76 -34.06
CA PHE A 14 -14.76 -9.37 -32.66
C PHE A 14 -13.79 -10.10 -31.73
N GLY A 15 -13.55 -11.39 -31.95
CA GLY A 15 -12.58 -12.18 -31.18
C GLY A 15 -11.14 -11.65 -31.30
N ILE A 16 -10.72 -11.30 -32.53
CA ILE A 16 -9.42 -10.65 -32.76
C ILE A 16 -9.34 -9.32 -32.01
N PHE A 17 -10.39 -8.50 -32.08
CA PHE A 17 -10.41 -7.18 -31.45
C PHE A 17 -10.36 -7.29 -29.92
N LEU A 18 -11.15 -8.19 -29.34
CA LEU A 18 -11.23 -8.40 -27.89
C LEU A 18 -9.90 -8.92 -27.32
N THR A 19 -9.29 -9.90 -27.99
CA THR A 19 -8.00 -10.48 -27.57
C THR A 19 -6.88 -9.44 -27.67
N GLY A 20 -6.90 -8.60 -28.71
CA GLY A 20 -5.98 -7.47 -28.86
C GLY A 20 -6.13 -6.44 -27.74
N ALA A 21 -7.36 -6.02 -27.43
CA ALA A 21 -7.65 -5.05 -26.38
C ALA A 21 -7.26 -5.57 -24.97
N PHE A 22 -7.54 -6.84 -24.69
CA PHE A 22 -7.17 -7.48 -23.43
C PHE A 22 -5.65 -7.57 -23.25
N THR A 23 -4.94 -8.04 -24.28
CA THR A 23 -3.47 -8.14 -24.25
C THR A 23 -2.82 -6.76 -24.11
N TYR A 24 -3.33 -5.74 -24.80
CA TYR A 24 -2.87 -4.36 -24.67
C TYR A 24 -3.07 -3.81 -23.25
N SER A 25 -4.24 -4.04 -22.64
CA SER A 25 -4.54 -3.61 -21.28
C SER A 25 -3.62 -4.28 -20.26
N MET A 26 -3.40 -5.59 -20.38
CA MET A 26 -2.43 -6.33 -19.55
C MET A 26 -1.01 -5.76 -19.69
N LEU A 27 -0.55 -5.49 -20.92
CA LEU A 27 0.78 -4.94 -21.16
C LEU A 27 0.90 -3.50 -20.62
N LYS A 28 -0.14 -2.69 -20.75
CA LYS A 28 -0.14 -1.31 -20.22
C LYS A 28 -0.21 -1.26 -18.68
N THR A 29 -0.97 -2.16 -18.04
CA THR A 29 -1.09 -2.18 -16.57
C THR A 29 0.11 -2.84 -15.89
N PHE A 30 0.68 -3.90 -16.47
CA PHE A 30 1.70 -4.70 -15.79
C PHE A 30 3.11 -4.57 -16.38
N VAL A 31 3.25 -4.19 -17.65
CA VAL A 31 4.56 -4.14 -18.31
C VAL A 31 5.06 -2.71 -18.53
N LEU A 32 4.18 -1.78 -18.88
CA LEU A 32 4.54 -0.36 -18.94
C LEU A 32 4.27 0.29 -17.58
N SER A 33 5.34 0.54 -16.82
CA SER A 33 5.27 1.45 -15.68
C SER A 33 5.01 2.86 -16.21
N GLU A 34 3.75 3.29 -16.27
CA GLU A 34 3.45 4.72 -16.33
C GLU A 34 3.90 5.31 -15.00
N ALA A 35 4.99 6.08 -15.04
CA ALA A 35 5.41 6.88 -13.91
C ALA A 35 4.23 7.74 -13.50
N ILE A 36 3.63 7.43 -12.35
CA ILE A 36 2.69 8.31 -11.67
C ILE A 36 3.37 9.67 -11.69
N THR A 37 2.76 10.61 -12.42
CA THR A 37 3.27 11.96 -12.54
C THR A 37 3.59 12.43 -11.14
N THR A 38 4.88 12.72 -10.92
CA THR A 38 5.40 13.31 -9.69
C THR A 38 4.37 14.30 -9.18
N VAL A 39 3.73 13.96 -8.06
CA VAL A 39 2.88 14.88 -7.31
C VAL A 39 3.71 16.14 -7.19
N LYS A 40 3.27 17.21 -7.88
CA LYS A 40 3.92 18.51 -7.86
C LYS A 40 4.22 18.79 -6.40
N SER A 41 5.50 18.75 -6.04
CA SER A 41 5.93 19.02 -4.68
C SER A 41 5.36 20.38 -4.34
N SER A 42 4.32 20.37 -3.51
CA SER A 42 3.73 21.60 -3.00
C SER A 42 4.84 22.19 -2.15
N SER A 43 5.54 23.16 -2.74
CA SER A 43 6.51 23.97 -2.06
C SER A 43 5.89 24.49 -0.76
N ASN A 44 6.66 24.37 0.32
CA ASN A 44 6.40 24.92 1.64
C ASN A 44 5.15 24.42 2.36
N SER A 45 5.30 23.29 3.04
CA SER A 45 5.40 23.44 4.49
C SER A 45 6.75 22.87 4.92
N THR A 46 7.69 23.76 5.24
CA THR A 46 8.69 23.44 6.26
C THR A 46 7.92 23.14 7.54
N SER A 47 7.35 21.96 7.62
CA SER A 47 7.27 21.29 8.91
C SER A 47 8.70 20.92 9.18
N THR A 48 9.43 21.85 9.81
CA THR A 48 10.39 21.48 10.83
C THR A 48 9.64 20.57 11.79
N THR A 49 9.53 19.30 11.40
CA THR A 49 9.66 18.21 12.35
C THR A 49 11.07 18.42 12.88
N THR A 50 11.14 19.32 13.86
CA THR A 50 11.97 19.05 15.01
C THR A 50 11.68 17.60 15.29
N ALA A 51 12.60 16.72 14.90
CA ALA A 51 12.80 15.50 15.63
C ALA A 51 13.01 16.02 17.05
N LYS A 52 11.91 16.17 17.79
CA LYS A 52 11.93 16.31 19.22
C LYS A 52 12.44 14.94 19.61
N THR A 53 13.76 14.84 19.61
CA THR A 53 14.49 13.70 20.12
C THR A 53 13.88 13.49 21.48
N ALA A 54 13.02 12.49 21.60
CA ALA A 54 12.36 12.13 22.83
C ALA A 54 13.50 11.87 23.80
N THR A 55 13.80 12.89 24.61
CA THR A 55 15.10 13.01 25.27
C THR A 55 15.23 11.97 26.38
N ASN A 56 14.12 11.26 26.67
CA ASN A 56 13.98 10.19 27.63
C ASN A 56 13.09 9.04 27.09
N ALA A 57 13.19 8.68 25.81
CA ALA A 57 12.51 7.48 25.33
C ALA A 57 13.18 6.22 25.91
N THR A 58 12.40 5.41 26.62
CA THR A 58 12.84 4.10 27.11
C THR A 58 12.38 3.03 26.14
N MET A 59 13.32 2.29 25.56
CA MET A 59 13.03 1.17 24.66
C MET A 59 13.54 -0.14 25.25
N THR A 60 12.75 -1.19 25.07
CA THR A 60 13.16 -2.59 25.28
C THR A 60 12.78 -3.40 24.05
N ASP A 61 13.15 -4.69 24.03
CA ASP A 61 12.77 -5.60 22.94
C ASP A 61 11.24 -5.71 22.75
N THR A 62 10.46 -5.42 23.80
CA THR A 62 9.00 -5.58 23.80
C THR A 62 8.25 -4.33 24.22
N SER A 63 8.92 -3.19 24.42
CA SER A 63 8.22 -1.97 24.86
C SER A 63 8.90 -0.69 24.36
N TYR A 64 8.09 0.35 24.21
CA TYR A 64 8.53 1.72 23.96
C TYR A 64 7.75 2.66 24.89
N GLN A 65 8.44 3.61 25.52
CA GLN A 65 7.81 4.63 26.35
C GLN A 65 8.51 5.97 26.19
N ASP A 66 7.75 7.02 25.86
CA ASP A 66 8.18 8.41 25.96
C ASP A 66 7.08 9.26 26.64
N ASP A 67 7.25 10.59 26.66
CA ASP A 67 6.30 11.51 27.30
C ASP A 67 4.88 11.47 26.69
N ASN A 68 4.74 11.02 25.45
CA ASN A 68 3.51 11.11 24.67
C ASN A 68 2.97 9.74 24.20
N ILE A 69 3.82 8.72 24.11
CA ILE A 69 3.54 7.43 23.49
C ILE A 69 4.05 6.29 24.38
N SER A 70 3.17 5.34 24.67
CA SER A 70 3.46 4.06 25.32
C SER A 70 3.09 2.91 24.41
N ILE A 71 3.98 1.93 24.26
CA ILE A 71 3.75 0.70 23.51
C ILE A 71 4.24 -0.50 24.33
N ASN A 72 3.38 -1.51 24.49
CA ASN A 72 3.76 -2.80 25.06
C ASN A 72 3.38 -3.95 24.13
N LEU A 73 4.37 -4.77 23.75
CA LEU A 73 4.22 -5.90 22.86
C LEU A 73 4.09 -7.19 23.66
N THR A 74 2.95 -7.86 23.51
CA THR A 74 2.71 -9.18 24.08
C THR A 74 2.64 -10.22 22.97
N THR A 75 3.37 -11.31 23.11
CA THR A 75 3.30 -12.45 22.17
C THR A 75 2.49 -13.57 22.80
N LYS A 76 1.55 -14.14 22.05
CA LYS A 76 0.81 -15.34 22.43
C LYS A 76 0.83 -16.35 21.29
N THR A 77 0.79 -17.63 21.64
CA THR A 77 0.59 -18.70 20.66
C THR A 77 -0.81 -19.28 20.87
N VAL A 78 -1.64 -19.23 19.83
CA VAL A 78 -2.99 -19.81 19.85
C VAL A 78 -3.13 -20.68 18.62
N SER A 79 -3.49 -21.96 18.78
CA SER A 79 -3.69 -22.90 17.67
C SER A 79 -2.52 -22.94 16.68
N ASN A 80 -1.28 -23.07 17.19
CA ASN A 80 -0.04 -23.04 16.40
C ASN A 80 0.23 -21.74 15.63
N THR A 81 -0.51 -20.66 15.92
CA THR A 81 -0.30 -19.33 15.33
C THR A 81 0.31 -18.40 16.37
N LYS A 82 1.41 -17.73 16.02
CA LYS A 82 1.99 -16.65 16.85
C LYS A 82 1.23 -15.35 16.59
N VAL A 83 0.67 -14.78 17.65
CA VAL A 83 -0.06 -13.52 17.67
C VAL A 83 0.77 -12.51 18.43
N TYR A 84 1.07 -11.40 17.78
CA TYR A 84 1.75 -10.25 18.37
C TYR A 84 0.71 -9.16 18.61
N ILE A 85 0.56 -8.74 19.87
CA ILE A 85 -0.45 -7.79 20.32
C ILE A 85 0.31 -6.56 20.83
N ALA A 86 0.12 -5.42 20.17
CA ALA A 86 0.65 -4.14 20.62
C ALA A 86 -0.45 -3.37 21.35
N ASP A 87 -0.25 -3.12 22.64
CA ASP A 87 -1.04 -2.18 23.42
C ASP A 87 -0.41 -0.80 23.29
N ILE A 88 -1.15 0.18 22.73
CA ILE A 88 -0.64 1.50 22.35
C ILE A 88 -1.47 2.57 23.05
N THR A 89 -0.82 3.42 23.83
CA THR A 89 -1.42 4.62 24.43
C THR A 89 -0.73 5.85 23.87
N VAL A 90 -1.51 6.82 23.39
CA VAL A 90 -1.00 8.10 22.90
C VAL A 90 -1.70 9.25 23.60
N SER A 91 -0.97 10.32 23.89
CA SER A 91 -1.50 11.53 24.53
C SER A 91 -2.35 12.39 23.58
N SER A 92 -2.17 12.22 22.27
CA SER A 92 -2.92 12.90 21.22
C SER A 92 -2.93 12.07 19.93
N SER A 93 -3.97 12.23 19.11
CA SER A 93 -4.08 11.57 17.80
C SER A 93 -3.05 12.05 16.79
N GLU A 94 -2.46 13.24 16.98
CA GLU A 94 -1.41 13.79 16.10
C GLU A 94 -0.15 12.90 16.05
N TYR A 95 0.07 12.07 17.08
CA TYR A 95 1.18 11.12 17.14
C TYR A 95 0.93 9.82 16.36
N LEU A 96 -0.30 9.58 15.89
CA LEU A 96 -0.62 8.42 15.07
C LEU A 96 -0.27 8.71 13.60
N LYS A 97 0.63 7.90 13.04
CA LYS A 97 0.90 7.92 11.61
C LYS A 97 -0.04 6.94 10.90
N THR A 98 -0.98 7.47 10.12
CA THR A 98 -1.84 6.65 9.26
C THR A 98 -1.08 6.25 8.00
N ALA A 99 -1.05 4.96 7.66
CA ALA A 99 -0.51 4.47 6.40
C ALA A 99 -1.58 4.50 5.28
N LEU A 100 -2.39 5.56 5.21
CA LEU A 100 -3.35 5.71 4.13
C LEU A 100 -2.59 6.25 2.90
N ALA A 101 -2.42 5.38 1.91
CA ALA A 101 -1.85 5.72 0.60
C ALA A 101 -2.84 6.52 -0.26
#